data_AF-A0A1I2XU08-F1
#
_entry.id   AF-A0A1I2XU08-F1
#
_cell.length_a   1.000
_cell.length_b   1.000
_cell.length_c   1.000
_cell.angle_alpha   90.00
_cell.angle_beta   90.00
_cell.angle_gamma   90.00
#
_symmetry.space_group_name_H-M   'P 1'
#
loop_
_entity.id
_entity.type
_entity.pdbx_description
1 polymer ?
#
loop_
_entity_poly.entity_id
_entity_poly.type
_entity_poly.pdbx_seq_one_letter_code
_entity_poly.pdbx_strand_id
1 'polypeptide(L)'
;MNQTIFLMLGLLGLVGIGSLVSSNDDDHAPDDAGDPYGGRDLIEGTNDADTITGTAGDDAIQSYDGDDSVDAGAGDDLVWTGYGNDTVSADAGDDEIYLGYGDDVYGAENSGVNEGDDTIDGGEGNDSITTNLGHHSITGGRGDDTIFDNGGTVYIDGEEGDDLILSPDDSDPDAPDTLLGGDGNDTIHAGGYDIVDGGDGDDTYMLSSAAGGAADITYSSDDTIVITLAEDYAGEGDYTLEQDGDDVQLLLDGKAVAVLRDTLVDAVGAIDVVSASAT
;
A
#
# COMPACT_ATOMS: atom_id res chain seq x y z
N MET A 1 7.25 -1.98 55.73
CA MET A 1 8.65 -1.55 55.85
C MET A 1 9.44 -2.28 54.78
N ASN A 2 10.31 -1.54 54.08
CA ASN A 2 11.15 -1.85 52.90
C ASN A 2 10.41 -1.72 51.56
N GLN A 3 10.53 -0.60 50.81
CA GLN A 3 11.70 -0.01 50.10
C GLN A 3 12.05 -0.78 48.81
N THR A 4 11.56 -0.24 47.70
CA THR A 4 12.19 0.00 46.39
C THR A 4 13.41 -0.83 45.98
N ILE A 5 13.37 -1.40 44.77
CA ILE A 5 14.41 -1.29 43.73
C ILE A 5 13.73 -1.53 42.38
N PHE A 6 13.78 -0.50 41.53
CA PHE A 6 13.59 -0.57 40.09
C PHE A 6 14.92 -1.09 39.50
N LEU A 7 14.87 -2.05 38.58
CA LEU A 7 15.95 -2.28 37.63
C LEU A 7 15.32 -2.46 36.25
N MET A 8 15.42 -1.41 35.42
CA MET A 8 15.38 -1.52 33.97
C MET A 8 16.60 -2.32 33.52
N LEU A 9 16.39 -3.29 32.65
CA LEU A 9 17.34 -3.74 31.64
C LEU A 9 16.50 -4.21 30.45
N GLY A 10 16.42 -3.37 29.42
CA GLY A 10 16.17 -3.85 28.07
C GLY A 10 17.42 -4.58 27.59
N LEU A 11 17.23 -5.70 26.90
CA LEU A 11 18.25 -6.31 26.05
C LEU A 11 17.59 -7.33 25.11
N LEU A 12 17.66 -7.01 23.81
CA LEU A 12 17.72 -7.87 22.63
C LEU A 12 17.39 -9.36 22.82
N GLY A 13 16.32 -9.79 22.16
CA GLY A 13 16.06 -11.20 21.84
C GLY A 13 16.38 -11.48 20.38
N LEU A 14 17.68 -11.57 20.05
CA LEU A 14 18.17 -12.20 18.83
C LEU A 14 17.56 -13.61 18.75
N VAL A 15 16.70 -13.87 17.76
CA VAL A 15 16.14 -15.19 17.54
C VAL A 15 17.17 -16.06 16.80
N GLY A 16 17.79 -16.98 17.55
CA GLY A 16 17.85 -18.37 17.10
C GLY A 16 19.03 -18.86 16.26
N ILE A 17 20.28 -18.74 16.72
CA ILE A 17 21.31 -19.71 16.33
C ILE A 17 21.12 -21.02 17.11
N GLY A 18 20.44 -21.98 16.50
CA GLY A 18 20.14 -23.29 17.07
C GLY A 18 20.49 -24.45 16.13
N SER A 19 21.78 -24.73 15.92
CA SER A 19 22.21 -26.00 15.31
C SER A 19 22.84 -26.91 16.36
N LEU A 20 22.03 -27.88 16.81
CA LEU A 20 22.44 -29.04 17.58
C LEU A 20 23.16 -30.05 16.67
N VAL A 21 24.23 -30.63 17.22
CA VAL A 21 25.17 -31.57 16.59
C VAL A 21 24.48 -32.82 16.02
N SER A 22 24.77 -33.16 14.76
CA SER A 22 24.66 -34.53 14.24
C SER A 22 25.93 -34.88 13.47
N SER A 23 26.72 -35.80 14.04
CA SER A 23 27.85 -36.45 13.39
C SER A 23 27.35 -37.56 12.48
N ASN A 24 27.66 -37.52 11.19
CA ASN A 24 27.85 -38.70 10.34
C ASN A 24 28.72 -38.31 9.13
N ASP A 25 29.72 -39.15 8.85
CA ASP A 25 30.69 -39.07 7.75
C ASP A 25 29.99 -39.03 6.38
N ASP A 26 29.88 -37.85 5.78
CA ASP A 26 29.69 -37.67 4.33
C ASP A 26 30.56 -36.48 3.89
N ASP A 27 31.46 -36.71 2.94
CA ASP A 27 32.41 -35.75 2.36
C ASP A 27 31.71 -34.66 1.50
N HIS A 28 30.42 -34.46 1.71
CA HIS A 28 29.72 -33.28 1.26
C HIS A 28 29.90 -32.23 2.35
N ALA A 29 30.43 -31.07 1.99
CA ALA A 29 30.17 -29.89 2.79
C ALA A 29 28.66 -29.87 3.09
N PRO A 30 28.23 -29.60 4.33
CA PRO A 30 26.82 -29.38 4.56
C PRO A 30 26.36 -28.37 3.52
N ASP A 31 25.25 -28.67 2.83
CA ASP A 31 24.52 -27.65 2.08
C ASP A 31 24.53 -26.39 2.91
N ASP A 32 24.91 -25.30 2.25
CA ASP A 32 25.10 -23.97 2.81
C ASP A 32 24.15 -23.76 3.98
N ALA A 33 24.66 -23.30 5.13
CA ALA A 33 23.77 -22.75 6.13
C ALA A 33 23.09 -21.57 5.43
N GLY A 34 21.88 -21.82 4.92
CA GLY A 34 21.27 -21.07 3.83
C GLY A 34 21.48 -19.59 4.03
N ASP A 35 22.07 -18.96 3.02
CA ASP A 35 22.22 -17.51 2.98
C ASP A 35 20.86 -16.89 3.30
N PRO A 36 20.70 -16.21 4.46
CA PRO A 36 19.42 -15.69 4.89
C PRO A 36 18.91 -14.59 3.96
N TYR A 37 19.77 -14.02 3.12
CA TYR A 37 19.44 -12.98 2.13
C TYR A 37 19.30 -13.54 0.71
N GLY A 38 19.46 -14.85 0.52
CA GLY A 38 19.17 -15.51 -0.76
C GLY A 38 20.18 -15.25 -1.88
N GLY A 39 21.41 -14.81 -1.55
CA GLY A 39 22.45 -14.50 -2.52
C GLY A 39 22.69 -13.01 -2.74
N ARG A 40 21.93 -12.15 -2.05
CA ARG A 40 22.01 -10.68 -2.13
C ARG A 40 23.26 -10.12 -1.45
N ASP A 41 23.75 -8.99 -1.96
CA ASP A 41 24.87 -8.28 -1.35
C ASP A 41 24.39 -7.49 -0.10
N LEU A 42 24.87 -7.88 1.09
CA LEU A 42 24.46 -7.22 2.34
C LEU A 42 25.13 -5.85 2.52
N ILE A 43 24.31 -4.82 2.76
CA ILE A 43 24.71 -3.46 3.09
C ILE A 43 24.07 -3.06 4.43
N GLU A 44 24.90 -2.66 5.39
CA GLU A 44 24.46 -2.29 6.74
C GLU A 44 24.80 -0.83 7.05
N GLY A 45 23.82 -0.10 7.58
CA GLY A 45 23.95 1.22 8.19
C GLY A 45 24.39 1.15 9.66
N THR A 46 23.97 2.14 10.43
CA THR A 46 24.30 2.38 11.83
C THR A 46 23.06 2.84 12.60
N ASN A 47 23.19 3.19 13.87
CA ASN A 47 22.07 3.75 14.65
C ASN A 47 22.01 5.29 14.59
N ASP A 48 22.76 5.89 13.67
CA ASP A 48 22.75 7.33 13.38
C ASP A 48 22.24 7.48 11.93
N ALA A 49 21.69 8.65 11.58
CA ALA A 49 21.22 8.93 10.22
C ALA A 49 22.29 8.63 9.14
N ASP A 50 21.95 7.76 8.20
CA ASP A 50 22.81 7.25 7.15
C ASP A 50 22.35 7.68 5.74
N THR A 51 23.27 7.56 4.79
CA THR A 51 22.96 7.65 3.36
C THR A 51 23.53 6.41 2.71
N ILE A 52 22.65 5.53 2.26
CA ILE A 52 22.99 4.23 1.70
C ILE A 52 22.64 4.24 0.21
N THR A 53 23.57 3.74 -0.59
CA THR A 53 23.34 3.49 -2.01
C THR A 53 23.76 2.05 -2.29
N GLY A 54 22.80 1.26 -2.77
CA GLY A 54 23.02 -0.09 -3.26
C GLY A 54 23.74 -0.11 -4.60
N THR A 55 23.60 -1.21 -5.30
CA THR A 55 24.30 -1.51 -6.53
C THR A 55 23.33 -1.53 -7.71
N ALA A 56 23.54 -2.43 -8.67
CA ALA A 56 22.64 -2.61 -9.80
C ALA A 56 22.26 -4.09 -9.96
N GLY A 57 22.44 -4.86 -8.89
CA GLY A 57 21.93 -6.20 -8.75
C GLY A 57 21.49 -6.39 -7.30
N ASP A 58 20.87 -7.52 -7.04
CA ASP A 58 20.11 -7.78 -5.81
C ASP A 58 20.91 -7.50 -4.52
N ASP A 59 20.47 -6.52 -3.75
CA ASP A 59 21.04 -6.04 -2.50
C ASP A 59 20.12 -6.34 -1.32
N ALA A 60 20.71 -6.59 -0.14
CA ALA A 60 19.99 -6.67 1.12
C ALA A 60 20.45 -5.53 2.00
N ILE A 61 19.57 -4.55 2.25
CA ILE A 61 19.90 -3.30 2.92
C ILE A 61 19.23 -3.24 4.28
N GLN A 62 20.01 -2.96 5.32
CA GLN A 62 19.51 -2.72 6.67
C GLN A 62 20.09 -1.41 7.22
N SER A 63 19.28 -0.37 7.39
CA SER A 63 19.78 0.94 7.85
C SER A 63 19.77 1.10 9.38
N TYR A 64 18.81 0.47 10.08
CA TYR A 64 18.68 0.36 11.55
C TYR A 64 17.91 1.50 12.26
N ASP A 65 18.61 2.38 12.98
CA ASP A 65 17.96 3.50 13.67
C ASP A 65 18.50 4.79 13.07
N GLY A 66 17.70 5.84 12.97
CA GLY A 66 18.12 7.11 12.38
C GLY A 66 17.11 7.55 11.34
N ASP A 67 17.21 8.81 10.89
CA ASP A 67 16.44 9.26 9.73
C ASP A 67 17.32 8.96 8.50
N ASP A 68 17.08 7.82 7.86
CA ASP A 68 17.96 7.26 6.82
C ASP A 68 17.48 7.62 5.40
N SER A 69 18.43 7.69 4.48
CA SER A 69 18.15 7.82 3.04
C SER A 69 18.75 6.64 2.31
N VAL A 70 17.91 5.81 1.72
CA VAL A 70 18.27 4.57 1.03
C VAL A 70 17.88 4.64 -0.43
N ASP A 71 18.86 4.48 -1.30
CA ASP A 71 18.68 4.20 -2.72
C ASP A 71 19.16 2.77 -2.96
N ALA A 72 18.26 1.80 -3.14
CA ALA A 72 18.63 0.40 -3.31
C ALA A 72 19.30 0.14 -4.68
N GLY A 73 19.04 1.01 -5.66
CA GLY A 73 19.50 0.84 -7.02
C GLY A 73 18.55 -0.06 -7.80
N ALA A 74 19.07 -0.86 -8.72
CA ALA A 74 18.25 -1.81 -9.47
C ALA A 74 18.63 -3.23 -9.09
N GLY A 75 17.75 -4.20 -9.33
CA GLY A 75 17.88 -5.57 -8.86
C GLY A 75 16.71 -5.92 -7.96
N ASP A 76 16.55 -7.20 -7.60
CA ASP A 76 15.46 -7.62 -6.71
C ASP A 76 15.90 -7.40 -5.24
N ASP A 77 15.70 -6.19 -4.73
CA ASP A 77 16.27 -5.72 -3.48
C ASP A 77 15.39 -6.06 -2.27
N LEU A 78 16.02 -6.04 -1.10
CA LEU A 78 15.37 -6.30 0.17
C LEU A 78 15.81 -5.23 1.18
N VAL A 79 14.91 -4.34 1.55
CA VAL A 79 15.23 -3.14 2.34
C VAL A 79 14.47 -3.14 3.68
N TRP A 80 15.21 -2.96 4.77
CA TRP A 80 14.67 -2.68 6.10
C TRP A 80 15.27 -1.40 6.65
N THR A 81 14.46 -0.36 6.87
CA THR A 81 15.00 0.91 7.39
C THR A 81 14.96 1.01 8.91
N GLY A 82 13.85 0.64 9.54
CA GLY A 82 13.83 0.33 10.97
C GLY A 82 13.17 1.42 11.82
N TYR A 83 13.93 2.21 12.58
CA TYR A 83 13.39 3.29 13.42
C TYR A 83 13.87 4.65 12.95
N GLY A 84 12.96 5.61 12.84
CA GLY A 84 13.24 6.98 12.43
C GLY A 84 12.43 7.31 11.18
N ASN A 85 12.54 8.54 10.70
CA ASN A 85 11.78 8.94 9.51
C ASN A 85 12.65 8.74 8.28
N ASP A 86 12.40 7.66 7.56
CA ASP A 86 13.25 7.16 6.49
C ASP A 86 12.75 7.58 5.09
N THR A 87 13.65 7.55 4.11
CA THR A 87 13.31 7.78 2.70
C THR A 87 13.96 6.71 1.83
N VAL A 88 13.14 5.98 1.07
CA VAL A 88 13.56 4.81 0.28
C VAL A 88 13.15 4.94 -1.19
N SER A 89 14.05 4.54 -2.09
CA SER A 89 13.77 4.25 -3.50
C SER A 89 14.49 2.95 -3.92
N ALA A 90 13.86 2.12 -4.76
CA ALA A 90 14.41 0.83 -5.20
C ALA A 90 14.45 0.63 -6.74
N ASP A 91 14.28 1.72 -7.51
CA ASP A 91 14.26 1.75 -8.98
C ASP A 91 13.60 0.51 -9.63
N ALA A 92 14.37 -0.38 -10.27
CA ALA A 92 13.85 -1.45 -11.10
C ALA A 92 14.22 -2.84 -10.57
N GLY A 93 13.25 -3.71 -10.41
CA GLY A 93 13.36 -5.03 -9.80
C GLY A 93 12.06 -5.39 -9.09
N ASP A 94 11.90 -6.64 -8.68
CA ASP A 94 10.80 -7.01 -7.78
C ASP A 94 11.30 -6.85 -6.34
N ASP A 95 10.97 -5.73 -5.71
CA ASP A 95 11.56 -5.34 -4.43
C ASP A 95 10.70 -5.70 -3.21
N GLU A 96 11.35 -5.98 -2.08
CA GLU A 96 10.71 -6.17 -0.77
C GLU A 96 11.15 -5.05 0.19
N ILE A 97 10.23 -4.13 0.51
CA ILE A 97 10.51 -2.92 1.27
C ILE A 97 9.73 -2.91 2.59
N TYR A 98 10.43 -2.69 3.70
CA TYR A 98 9.85 -2.56 5.03
C TYR A 98 10.41 -1.28 5.69
N LEU A 99 9.57 -0.24 5.81
CA LEU A 99 10.01 1.08 6.28
C LEU A 99 10.12 1.10 7.83
N GLY A 100 9.10 0.60 8.53
CA GLY A 100 9.23 0.21 9.94
C GLY A 100 8.55 1.18 10.89
N TYR A 101 9.28 2.03 11.60
CA TYR A 101 8.73 2.93 12.63
C TYR A 101 9.17 4.37 12.34
N GLY A 102 8.21 5.25 12.11
CA GLY A 102 8.45 6.66 11.82
C GLY A 102 7.49 7.12 10.74
N ASP A 103 7.52 8.42 10.43
CA ASP A 103 6.77 8.89 9.26
C ASP A 103 7.71 8.74 8.05
N ASP A 104 7.51 7.68 7.27
CA ASP A 104 8.42 7.22 6.23
C ASP A 104 7.96 7.62 4.82
N VAL A 105 8.91 7.60 3.88
CA VAL A 105 8.65 7.92 2.48
C VAL A 105 9.23 6.84 1.57
N TYR A 106 8.35 6.17 0.81
CA TYR A 106 8.76 5.36 -0.34
C TYR A 106 8.37 6.08 -1.63
N GLY A 107 9.27 6.19 -2.60
CA GLY A 107 8.99 6.92 -3.83
C GLY A 107 9.72 6.41 -5.06
N ALA A 108 8.97 6.17 -6.13
CA ALA A 108 9.50 5.96 -7.46
C ALA A 108 10.04 7.27 -8.07
N GLU A 109 11.27 7.26 -8.56
CA GLU A 109 11.87 8.39 -9.29
C GLU A 109 11.21 8.62 -10.67
N ASN A 110 10.64 7.56 -11.27
CA ASN A 110 9.99 7.59 -12.58
C ASN A 110 8.62 6.89 -12.59
N SER A 111 7.61 7.49 -11.97
CA SER A 111 6.23 6.97 -11.88
C SER A 111 5.56 6.46 -13.17
N GLY A 112 6.06 6.80 -14.37
CA GLY A 112 5.47 6.41 -15.66
C GLY A 112 6.15 5.24 -16.36
N VAL A 113 7.08 4.55 -15.69
CA VAL A 113 7.71 3.33 -16.22
C VAL A 113 7.28 2.12 -15.39
N ASN A 114 7.28 0.95 -16.04
CA ASN A 114 7.12 -0.31 -15.31
C ASN A 114 8.50 -0.76 -14.85
N GLU A 115 8.65 -0.84 -13.54
CA GLU A 115 9.93 -1.01 -12.86
C GLU A 115 9.97 -2.32 -12.06
N GLY A 116 8.82 -2.91 -11.73
CA GLY A 116 8.72 -4.28 -11.22
C GLY A 116 7.45 -4.47 -10.39
N ASP A 117 7.36 -5.62 -9.73
CA ASP A 117 6.24 -6.01 -8.88
C ASP A 117 6.66 -5.96 -7.39
N ASP A 118 6.63 -4.76 -6.80
CA ASP A 118 7.11 -4.52 -5.42
C ASP A 118 6.13 -4.98 -4.33
N THR A 119 6.68 -5.42 -3.20
CA THR A 119 5.98 -5.59 -1.91
C THR A 119 6.47 -4.55 -0.92
N ILE A 120 5.55 -3.72 -0.39
CA ILE A 120 5.88 -2.58 0.47
C ILE A 120 5.04 -2.64 1.75
N ASP A 121 5.70 -2.50 2.90
CA ASP A 121 5.10 -2.39 4.23
C ASP A 121 5.57 -1.08 4.88
N GLY A 122 4.66 -0.13 5.07
CA GLY A 122 4.93 1.16 5.70
C GLY A 122 5.30 1.01 7.18
N GLY A 123 4.43 0.35 7.93
CA GLY A 123 4.72 -0.04 9.31
C GLY A 123 3.97 0.82 10.33
N GLU A 124 4.67 1.50 11.24
CA GLU A 124 4.05 2.41 12.21
C GLU A 124 4.47 3.87 11.93
N GLY A 125 3.50 4.74 11.72
CA GLY A 125 3.67 6.17 11.51
C GLY A 125 2.77 6.64 10.38
N ASN A 126 2.88 7.91 9.99
CA ASN A 126 2.09 8.42 8.87
C ASN A 126 2.94 8.41 7.61
N ASP A 127 2.81 7.35 6.81
CA ASP A 127 3.70 7.05 5.70
C ASP A 127 3.21 7.65 4.38
N SER A 128 4.16 7.93 3.50
CA SER A 128 3.88 8.42 2.14
C SER A 128 4.50 7.47 1.13
N ILE A 129 3.67 6.65 0.49
CA ILE A 129 4.09 5.63 -0.46
C ILE A 129 3.68 6.06 -1.86
N THR A 130 4.63 6.12 -2.79
CA THR A 130 4.38 6.39 -4.21
C THR A 130 5.10 5.37 -5.07
N THR A 131 4.34 4.54 -5.78
CA THR A 131 4.85 3.46 -6.63
C THR A 131 5.04 3.91 -8.08
N ASN A 132 5.66 3.06 -8.89
CA ASN A 132 5.73 3.18 -10.33
C ASN A 132 4.56 2.40 -10.98
N LEU A 133 4.69 1.99 -12.24
CA LEU A 133 3.72 1.05 -12.82
C LEU A 133 4.11 -0.38 -12.47
N GLY A 134 3.17 -1.22 -12.05
CA GLY A 134 3.53 -2.60 -11.69
C GLY A 134 2.40 -3.36 -11.05
N HIS A 135 2.67 -4.60 -10.66
CA HIS A 135 1.75 -5.35 -9.83
C HIS A 135 2.20 -5.32 -8.37
N HIS A 136 1.85 -4.25 -7.68
CA HIS A 136 2.33 -3.99 -6.33
C HIS A 136 1.44 -4.61 -5.25
N SER A 137 2.04 -4.98 -4.12
CA SER A 137 1.35 -5.31 -2.87
C SER A 137 1.79 -4.32 -1.80
N ILE A 138 0.87 -3.50 -1.31
CA ILE A 138 1.17 -2.38 -0.42
C ILE A 138 0.34 -2.52 0.86
N THR A 139 0.99 -2.39 2.00
CA THR A 139 0.35 -2.21 3.30
C THR A 139 0.80 -0.87 3.89
N GLY A 140 -0.15 0.00 4.26
CA GLY A 140 0.12 1.26 4.96
C GLY A 140 0.63 0.97 6.37
N GLY A 141 -0.23 0.34 7.18
CA GLY A 141 0.14 -0.17 8.49
C GLY A 141 -0.62 0.56 9.59
N ARG A 142 0.07 1.18 10.54
CA ARG A 142 -0.57 2.00 11.58
C ARG A 142 -0.25 3.46 11.37
N GLY A 143 -1.28 4.29 11.31
CA GLY A 143 -1.16 5.73 11.21
C GLY A 143 -1.97 6.21 10.02
N ASP A 144 -2.03 7.53 9.82
CA ASP A 144 -2.80 8.07 8.71
C ASP A 144 -1.88 8.12 7.47
N ASP A 145 -2.00 7.12 6.59
CA ASP A 145 -1.10 6.91 5.46
C ASP A 145 -1.59 7.57 4.18
N THR A 146 -0.66 7.85 3.27
CA THR A 146 -0.96 8.34 1.91
C THR A 146 -0.29 7.45 0.89
N ILE A 147 -1.10 6.73 0.13
CA ILE A 147 -0.65 5.77 -0.89
C ILE A 147 -1.10 6.28 -2.26
N PHE A 148 -0.13 6.55 -3.13
CA PHE A 148 -0.35 6.97 -4.51
C PHE A 148 0.20 5.93 -5.48
N ASP A 149 -0.71 5.19 -6.09
CA ASP A 149 -0.37 4.23 -7.14
C ASP A 149 -0.43 4.89 -8.52
N ASN A 150 0.51 4.50 -9.39
CA ASN A 150 0.59 5.04 -10.76
C ASN A 150 0.02 4.12 -11.83
N GLY A 151 -0.48 2.95 -11.43
CA GLY A 151 -1.28 2.03 -12.22
C GLY A 151 -0.63 0.67 -12.39
N GLY A 152 -1.41 -0.25 -12.97
CA GLY A 152 -1.01 -1.65 -13.10
C GLY A 152 -2.09 -2.54 -12.53
N THR A 153 -1.72 -3.53 -11.72
CA THR A 153 -2.69 -4.34 -10.96
C THR A 153 -2.22 -4.44 -9.52
N VAL A 154 -2.84 -3.68 -8.62
CA VAL A 154 -2.34 -3.50 -7.26
C VAL A 154 -3.27 -4.11 -6.20
N TYR A 155 -2.64 -4.49 -5.10
CA TYR A 155 -3.31 -4.76 -3.83
C TYR A 155 -2.83 -3.71 -2.83
N ILE A 156 -3.76 -2.94 -2.27
CA ILE A 156 -3.48 -1.91 -1.26
C ILE A 156 -4.36 -2.18 -0.05
N ASP A 157 -3.76 -2.18 1.14
CA ASP A 157 -4.42 -2.31 2.44
C ASP A 157 -3.91 -1.19 3.37
N GLY A 158 -4.77 -0.23 3.72
CA GLY A 158 -4.42 0.88 4.61
C GLY A 158 -4.14 0.44 6.04
N GLU A 159 -4.89 -0.57 6.52
CA GLU A 159 -4.86 -1.12 7.89
C GLU A 159 -5.41 -0.15 8.96
N GLU A 160 -4.66 0.30 9.97
CA GLU A 160 -5.18 1.12 11.07
C GLU A 160 -4.92 2.62 10.82
N GLY A 161 -5.93 3.46 10.57
CA GLY A 161 -5.72 4.90 10.37
C GLY A 161 -6.80 5.57 9.54
N ASP A 162 -6.81 6.90 9.47
CA ASP A 162 -7.62 7.60 8.46
C ASP A 162 -6.79 7.75 7.16
N ASP A 163 -6.88 6.77 6.26
CA ASP A 163 -5.97 6.64 5.11
C ASP A 163 -6.43 7.35 3.83
N LEU A 164 -5.46 7.73 3.00
CA LEU A 164 -5.68 8.26 1.66
C LEU A 164 -5.08 7.32 0.60
N ILE A 165 -5.94 6.58 -0.09
CA ILE A 165 -5.55 5.70 -1.19
C ILE A 165 -5.93 6.35 -2.52
N LEU A 166 -4.96 6.52 -3.40
CA LEU A 166 -5.11 7.15 -4.70
C LEU A 166 -4.65 6.17 -5.80
N SER A 167 -5.61 5.43 -6.36
CA SER A 167 -5.42 4.52 -7.51
C SER A 167 -6.44 4.85 -8.61
N PRO A 168 -6.32 6.03 -9.27
CA PRO A 168 -7.38 6.55 -10.13
C PRO A 168 -7.40 5.96 -11.55
N ASP A 169 -6.45 5.09 -11.91
CA ASP A 169 -6.38 4.50 -13.24
C ASP A 169 -7.45 3.44 -13.47
N ASP A 170 -7.83 3.22 -14.73
CA ASP A 170 -8.79 2.17 -15.05
C ASP A 170 -8.09 0.81 -15.10
N SER A 171 -8.49 -0.09 -14.21
CA SER A 171 -8.09 -1.49 -14.20
C SER A 171 -8.54 -2.29 -15.44
N ASP A 172 -7.82 -3.38 -15.75
CA ASP A 172 -8.34 -4.40 -16.67
C ASP A 172 -9.46 -5.20 -15.95
N PRO A 173 -10.66 -5.37 -16.53
CA PRO A 173 -11.71 -6.17 -15.91
C PRO A 173 -11.32 -7.62 -15.55
N ASP A 174 -10.30 -8.19 -16.20
CA ASP A 174 -9.77 -9.52 -15.90
C ASP A 174 -8.63 -9.50 -14.84
N ALA A 175 -8.17 -8.32 -14.43
CA ALA A 175 -7.13 -8.08 -13.43
C ALA A 175 -7.38 -6.75 -12.67
N PRO A 176 -8.43 -6.70 -11.83
CA PRO A 176 -8.79 -5.51 -11.09
C PRO A 176 -7.84 -5.25 -9.92
N ASP A 177 -7.67 -3.97 -9.58
CA ASP A 177 -7.07 -3.54 -8.33
C ASP A 177 -7.94 -3.95 -7.13
N THR A 178 -7.31 -4.16 -5.99
CA THR A 178 -7.99 -4.34 -4.70
C THR A 178 -7.53 -3.25 -3.75
N LEU A 179 -8.47 -2.41 -3.33
CA LEU A 179 -8.22 -1.24 -2.50
C LEU A 179 -9.01 -1.39 -1.20
N LEU A 180 -8.31 -1.61 -0.09
CA LEU A 180 -8.87 -1.78 1.23
C LEU A 180 -8.44 -0.59 2.10
N GLY A 181 -9.41 0.11 2.70
CA GLY A 181 -9.16 1.19 3.66
C GLY A 181 -8.67 0.61 4.98
N GLY A 182 -9.56 -0.05 5.72
CA GLY A 182 -9.21 -0.74 6.95
C GLY A 182 -10.02 -0.24 8.13
N ASP A 183 -9.38 0.02 9.27
CA ASP A 183 -9.99 0.64 10.45
C ASP A 183 -9.77 2.17 10.36
N GLY A 184 -10.82 2.97 10.21
CA GLY A 184 -10.72 4.43 10.18
C GLY A 184 -11.68 5.06 9.19
N ASN A 185 -11.57 6.37 8.95
CA ASN A 185 -12.40 7.06 7.97
C ASN A 185 -11.57 7.33 6.71
N ASP A 186 -11.60 6.38 5.79
CA ASP A 186 -10.68 6.34 4.68
C ASP A 186 -11.20 7.14 3.49
N THR A 187 -10.28 7.63 2.67
CA THR A 187 -10.60 8.24 1.38
C THR A 187 -9.93 7.44 0.27
N ILE A 188 -10.74 6.77 -0.54
CA ILE A 188 -10.27 5.90 -1.61
C ILE A 188 -10.68 6.49 -2.95
N HIS A 189 -9.71 6.87 -3.78
CA HIS A 189 -9.93 7.20 -5.18
C HIS A 189 -9.70 5.97 -6.03
N ALA A 190 -10.80 5.39 -6.49
CA ALA A 190 -10.82 4.20 -7.31
C ALA A 190 -11.16 4.53 -8.77
N GLY A 191 -10.53 3.81 -9.68
CA GLY A 191 -10.85 3.79 -11.10
C GLY A 191 -11.97 2.80 -11.46
N GLY A 192 -12.10 2.54 -12.75
CA GLY A 192 -13.07 1.59 -13.25
C GLY A 192 -12.60 0.14 -13.06
N TYR A 193 -13.53 -0.73 -12.65
CA TYR A 193 -13.35 -2.18 -12.47
C TYR A 193 -12.63 -2.61 -11.19
N ASP A 194 -12.11 -1.68 -10.40
CA ASP A 194 -11.47 -1.95 -9.11
C ASP A 194 -12.44 -2.61 -8.11
N ILE A 195 -11.88 -3.36 -7.17
CA ILE A 195 -12.58 -3.89 -5.99
C ILE A 195 -12.21 -3.00 -4.81
N VAL A 196 -13.21 -2.44 -4.13
CA VAL A 196 -13.02 -1.42 -3.10
C VAL A 196 -13.80 -1.78 -1.84
N ASP A 197 -13.14 -1.70 -0.69
CA ASP A 197 -13.75 -1.86 0.63
C ASP A 197 -13.16 -0.83 1.58
N GLY A 198 -13.99 0.10 2.07
CA GLY A 198 -13.54 1.09 3.06
C GLY A 198 -13.24 0.46 4.42
N GLY A 199 -13.97 -0.59 4.79
CA GLY A 199 -13.80 -1.26 6.08
C GLY A 199 -14.63 -0.65 7.21
N ASP A 200 -14.00 -0.46 8.37
CA ASP A 200 -14.62 0.00 9.62
C ASP A 200 -14.49 1.53 9.74
N GLY A 201 -15.54 2.28 9.40
CA GLY A 201 -15.63 3.71 9.70
C GLY A 201 -16.62 4.43 8.80
N ASP A 202 -16.48 5.77 8.70
CA ASP A 202 -17.29 6.60 7.81
C ASP A 202 -16.46 6.94 6.56
N ASP A 203 -16.42 6.06 5.57
CA ASP A 203 -15.47 6.15 4.46
C ASP A 203 -15.96 7.05 3.30
N THR A 204 -15.02 7.44 2.43
CA THR A 204 -15.30 8.23 1.24
C THR A 204 -14.72 7.58 -0.02
N TYR A 205 -15.60 7.11 -0.91
CA TYR A 205 -15.23 6.59 -2.23
C TYR A 205 -15.29 7.70 -3.28
N MET A 206 -14.14 8.08 -3.82
CA MET A 206 -14.01 9.04 -4.92
C MET A 206 -13.98 8.31 -6.26
N LEU A 207 -14.97 8.56 -7.10
CA LEU A 207 -15.11 7.95 -8.42
C LEU A 207 -15.03 9.02 -9.51
N SER A 208 -14.61 8.62 -10.72
CA SER A 208 -14.51 9.53 -11.86
C SER A 208 -15.53 9.21 -12.95
N SER A 209 -16.17 10.24 -13.50
CA SER A 209 -17.02 10.10 -14.70
C SER A 209 -16.23 9.65 -15.95
N ALA A 210 -14.90 9.84 -15.91
CA ALA A 210 -14.00 9.43 -16.99
C ALA A 210 -13.69 7.93 -16.95
N ALA A 211 -13.93 7.26 -15.82
CA ALA A 211 -13.60 5.85 -15.62
C ALA A 211 -14.26 4.98 -16.70
N GLY A 212 -13.50 4.03 -17.24
CA GLY A 212 -13.89 3.13 -18.33
C GLY A 212 -14.90 2.07 -17.91
N GLY A 213 -15.06 1.84 -16.61
CA GLY A 213 -15.89 0.83 -15.98
C GLY A 213 -16.59 1.31 -14.72
N ALA A 214 -17.23 0.38 -14.03
CA ALA A 214 -17.80 0.59 -12.71
C ALA A 214 -16.90 -0.07 -11.67
N ALA A 215 -16.58 0.65 -10.59
CA ALA A 215 -15.94 0.06 -9.41
C ALA A 215 -16.91 -0.91 -8.70
N ASP A 216 -16.36 -1.94 -8.08
CA ASP A 216 -17.07 -2.93 -7.28
C ASP A 216 -16.83 -2.63 -5.80
N ILE A 217 -17.86 -2.09 -5.11
CA ILE A 217 -17.70 -1.49 -3.78
C ILE A 217 -18.46 -2.32 -2.74
N THR A 218 -17.75 -2.79 -1.71
CA THR A 218 -18.37 -3.20 -0.45
C THR A 218 -18.82 -1.94 0.27
N TYR A 219 -20.13 -1.72 0.36
CA TYR A 219 -20.70 -0.45 0.80
C TYR A 219 -21.35 -0.55 2.18
N SER A 220 -21.02 0.40 3.07
CA SER A 220 -21.74 0.66 4.31
C SER A 220 -22.58 1.93 4.21
N SER A 221 -23.69 1.99 4.96
CA SER A 221 -24.61 3.14 4.91
C SER A 221 -24.05 4.42 5.55
N ASP A 222 -22.97 4.30 6.31
CA ASP A 222 -22.28 5.42 6.92
C ASP A 222 -21.28 6.07 5.92
N ASP A 223 -20.94 5.36 4.84
CA ASP A 223 -20.01 5.81 3.80
C ASP A 223 -20.63 6.81 2.82
N THR A 224 -19.75 7.61 2.24
CA THR A 224 -20.06 8.63 1.24
C THR A 224 -19.45 8.27 -0.13
N ILE A 225 -20.23 8.43 -1.19
CA ILE A 225 -19.71 8.31 -2.57
C ILE A 225 -19.64 9.71 -3.20
N VAL A 226 -18.49 10.05 -3.76
CA VAL A 226 -18.26 11.31 -4.48
C VAL A 226 -17.93 10.99 -5.94
N ILE A 227 -18.78 11.43 -6.86
CA ILE A 227 -18.53 11.31 -8.31
C ILE A 227 -17.98 12.64 -8.83
N THR A 228 -16.74 12.61 -9.29
CA THR A 228 -16.08 13.76 -9.94
C THR A 228 -16.34 13.72 -11.45
N LEU A 229 -16.98 14.78 -11.96
CA LEU A 229 -17.19 14.97 -13.40
C LEU A 229 -15.91 15.51 -14.04
N ALA A 230 -15.49 14.88 -15.14
CA ALA A 230 -14.35 15.30 -15.95
C ALA A 230 -14.59 16.70 -16.54
N GLU A 231 -13.53 17.46 -16.82
CA GLU A 231 -13.65 18.83 -17.34
C GLU A 231 -14.43 18.92 -18.65
N ASP A 232 -14.34 17.88 -19.49
CA ASP A 232 -15.03 17.77 -20.77
C ASP A 232 -16.32 16.95 -20.70
N TYR A 233 -16.83 16.69 -19.49
CA TYR A 233 -18.07 15.95 -19.28
C TYR A 233 -19.26 16.66 -19.94
N ALA A 234 -19.91 15.96 -20.87
CA ALA A 234 -20.97 16.52 -21.72
C ALA A 234 -22.40 16.18 -21.24
N GLY A 235 -22.51 15.39 -20.17
CA GLY A 235 -23.78 14.93 -19.61
C GLY A 235 -24.48 15.97 -18.72
N GLU A 236 -25.64 15.60 -18.19
CA GLU A 236 -26.38 16.42 -17.22
C GLU A 236 -25.80 16.26 -15.80
N GLY A 237 -25.05 15.18 -15.54
CA GLY A 237 -24.47 14.89 -14.24
C GLY A 237 -25.49 14.31 -13.25
N ASP A 238 -26.60 13.76 -13.78
CA ASP A 238 -27.64 13.15 -12.96
C ASP A 238 -27.25 11.70 -12.66
N TYR A 239 -27.40 11.30 -11.39
CA TYR A 239 -27.23 9.90 -11.01
C TYR A 239 -28.57 9.20 -10.78
N THR A 240 -28.57 7.89 -10.98
CA THR A 240 -29.68 6.99 -10.69
C THR A 240 -29.17 5.73 -10.00
N LEU A 241 -30.00 5.17 -9.12
CA LEU A 241 -29.75 3.89 -8.46
C LEU A 241 -30.73 2.85 -8.99
N GLU A 242 -30.21 1.74 -9.49
CA GLU A 242 -31.01 0.60 -9.96
C GLU A 242 -30.68 -0.65 -9.14
N GLN A 243 -31.69 -1.28 -8.54
CA GLN A 243 -31.50 -2.54 -7.85
C GLN A 243 -31.27 -3.68 -8.86
N ASP A 244 -30.19 -4.44 -8.70
CA ASP A 244 -29.89 -5.64 -9.47
C ASP A 244 -29.63 -6.83 -8.53
N GLY A 245 -30.66 -7.65 -8.31
CA GLY A 245 -30.57 -8.75 -7.34
C GLY A 245 -30.40 -8.21 -5.92
N ASP A 246 -29.30 -8.60 -5.28
CA ASP A 246 -28.92 -8.17 -3.93
C ASP A 246 -27.98 -6.93 -3.97
N ASP A 247 -27.60 -6.45 -5.15
CA ASP A 247 -26.67 -5.33 -5.36
C ASP A 247 -27.39 -4.08 -5.90
N VAL A 248 -26.75 -2.92 -5.83
CA VAL A 248 -27.19 -1.66 -6.47
C VAL A 248 -26.22 -1.24 -7.56
N GLN A 249 -26.72 -0.93 -8.75
CA GLN A 249 -25.97 -0.22 -9.77
C GLN A 249 -26.15 1.29 -9.61
N LEU A 250 -25.04 2.01 -9.45
CA LEU A 250 -24.99 3.47 -9.50
C LEU A 250 -24.64 3.91 -10.91
N LEU A 251 -25.59 4.58 -11.58
CA LEU A 251 -25.43 5.05 -12.95
C LEU A 251 -25.35 6.57 -12.98
N LEU A 252 -24.36 7.11 -13.66
CA LEU A 252 -24.23 8.52 -14.02
C LEU A 252 -24.66 8.72 -15.48
N ASP A 253 -25.73 9.47 -15.71
CA ASP A 253 -26.37 9.65 -17.03
C ASP A 253 -26.61 8.33 -17.78
N GLY A 254 -26.94 7.27 -17.04
CA GLY A 254 -27.22 5.93 -17.56
C GLY A 254 -25.99 5.06 -17.83
N LYS A 255 -24.77 5.53 -17.50
CA LYS A 255 -23.53 4.73 -17.50
C LYS A 255 -23.22 4.29 -16.08
N ALA A 256 -23.00 3.00 -15.85
CA ALA A 256 -22.57 2.49 -14.55
C ALA A 256 -21.19 3.07 -14.17
N VAL A 257 -21.09 3.56 -12.93
CA VAL A 257 -19.84 4.05 -12.32
C VAL A 257 -19.48 3.28 -11.05
N ALA A 258 -20.46 2.64 -10.40
CA ALA A 258 -20.20 1.69 -9.32
C ALA A 258 -21.28 0.61 -9.25
N VAL A 259 -20.90 -0.53 -8.69
CA VAL A 259 -21.78 -1.60 -8.21
C VAL A 259 -21.58 -1.70 -6.70
N LEU A 260 -22.63 -1.43 -5.92
CA LEU A 260 -22.61 -1.52 -4.47
C LEU A 260 -23.10 -2.90 -4.06
N ARG A 261 -22.22 -3.70 -3.47
CA ARG A 261 -22.49 -5.10 -3.14
C ARG A 261 -23.39 -5.26 -1.93
N ASP A 262 -24.26 -6.28 -1.99
CA ASP A 262 -25.16 -6.68 -0.89
C ASP A 262 -25.96 -5.51 -0.29
N THR A 263 -26.27 -4.51 -1.13
CA THR A 263 -26.89 -3.24 -0.75
C THR A 263 -28.29 -3.12 -1.35
N LEU A 264 -29.22 -2.55 -0.57
CA LEU A 264 -30.54 -2.16 -1.07
C LEU A 264 -30.56 -0.68 -1.42
N VAL A 265 -31.29 -0.30 -2.47
CA VAL A 265 -31.39 1.10 -2.93
C VAL A 265 -31.86 2.05 -1.82
N ASP A 266 -32.70 1.60 -0.90
CA ASP A 266 -33.19 2.43 0.22
C ASP A 266 -32.21 2.54 1.39
N ALA A 267 -31.12 1.76 1.37
CA ALA A 267 -30.02 1.82 2.33
C ALA A 267 -28.85 2.70 1.84
N VAL A 268 -28.80 3.05 0.55
CA VAL A 268 -27.75 3.91 0.00
C VAL A 268 -27.86 5.32 0.59
N GLY A 269 -26.77 5.76 1.21
CA GLY A 269 -26.61 7.02 1.91
C GLY A 269 -26.29 8.20 0.99
N ALA A 270 -25.26 8.96 1.36
CA ALA A 270 -24.90 10.20 0.67
C ALA A 270 -24.16 9.92 -0.65
N ILE A 271 -24.63 10.53 -1.74
CA ILE A 271 -23.95 10.58 -3.03
C ILE A 271 -23.86 12.03 -3.47
N ASP A 272 -22.64 12.52 -3.62
CA ASP A 272 -22.34 13.85 -4.11
C ASP A 272 -21.78 13.78 -5.54
N VAL A 273 -22.33 14.58 -6.44
CA VAL A 273 -21.79 14.75 -7.79
C VAL A 273 -21.17 16.14 -7.89
N VAL A 274 -19.88 16.18 -8.18
CA VAL A 274 -19.10 17.42 -8.19
C VAL A 274 -18.43 17.63 -9.55
N SER A 275 -18.45 18.87 -10.05
CA SER A 275 -17.69 19.23 -11.25
C SER A 275 -16.23 19.47 -10.90
N ALA A 276 -15.28 18.92 -11.66
CA ALA A 276 -13.89 19.37 -11.64
C ALA A 276 -13.88 20.89 -11.91
N SER A 277 -13.55 21.69 -10.90
CA SER A 277 -13.51 23.14 -11.07
C SER A 277 -12.36 23.49 -11.99
N ALA A 278 -12.64 24.10 -13.14
CA ALA A 278 -11.61 24.65 -14.02
C ALA A 278 -10.79 25.70 -13.25
N THR A 279 -9.58 25.34 -12.81
CA THR A 279 -8.60 26.28 -12.23
C THR A 279 -7.77 26.95 -13.30
#